data_AF-A0A524NKD0-F1
#
_entry.id   AF-A0A524NKD0-F1
#
_cell.length_a   1.000
_cell.length_b   1.000
_cell.length_c   1.000
_cell.angle_alpha   90.00
_cell.angle_beta   90.00
_cell.angle_gamma   90.00
#
_symmetry.space_group_name_H-M   'P 1'
#
loop_
_entity.id
_entity.type
_entity.pdbx_description
1 polymer ?
#
loop_
_entity_poly.entity_id
_entity_poly.type
_entity_poly.pdbx_seq_one_letter_code
_entity_poly.pdbx_strand_id
1 'polypeptide(L)' 'MSAETFVAELVRAGFGIISGVPCSYLTALINTAIAADDMRYVGAANEGDALA' A
#
# COMPACT_ATOMS: atom_id res chain seq x y z
N MET A 1 -12.91 -7.96 4.78
CA MET A 1 -12.29 -7.46 3.53
C MET A 1 -10.82 -7.88 3.57
N SER A 2 -10.29 -8.46 2.49
CA SER A 2 -8.88 -8.88 2.43
C SER A 2 -7.96 -7.77 1.90
N ALA A 3 -6.65 -7.93 2.05
CA ALA A 3 -5.66 -6.99 1.52
C ALA A 3 -5.74 -6.89 -0.02
N GLU A 4 -5.95 -8.02 -0.70
CA GLU A 4 -6.10 -8.12 -2.15
C GLU A 4 -7.33 -7.37 -2.63
N THR A 5 -8.46 -7.52 -1.92
CA THR A 5 -9.70 -6.79 -2.26
C THR A 5 -9.47 -5.29 -2.11
N PHE A 6 -8.78 -4.86 -1.06
CA PHE A 6 -8.51 -3.44 -0.84
C PHE A 6 -7.61 -2.84 -1.95
N VAL A 7 -6.51 -3.52 -2.30
CA VAL A 7 -5.61 -3.06 -3.36
C VAL A 7 -6.33 -3.03 -4.72
N ALA A 8 -7.14 -4.05 -5.02
CA ALA A 8 -7.92 -4.07 -6.25
C ALA A 8 -8.89 -2.89 -6.36
N GLU A 9 -9.58 -2.52 -5.27
CA GLU A 9 -10.47 -1.36 -5.27
C GLU A 9 -9.72 -0.02 -5.40
N LEU A 10 -8.50 0.09 -4.83
CA LEU A 10 -7.66 1.26 -5.05
C LEU A 10 -7.25 1.42 -6.52
N VAL A 11 -6.83 0.33 -7.16
CA VAL A 11 -6.50 0.33 -8.61
C VAL A 11 -7.73 0.69 -9.44
N ARG A 12 -8.90 0.11 -9.14
CA ARG A 12 -10.17 0.43 -9.82
C ARG A 12 -10.58 1.89 -9.66
N ALA A 13 -10.24 2.50 -8.53
CA ALA A 13 -10.46 3.93 -8.26
C ALA A 13 -9.41 4.84 -8.92
N GLY A 14 -8.39 4.28 -9.60
CA GLY A 14 -7.35 5.03 -10.32
C GLY A 14 -6.14 5.41 -9.47
N PHE A 15 -5.99 4.87 -8.26
CA PHE A 15 -4.78 5.03 -7.47
C PHE A 15 -3.71 4.04 -7.90
N GLY A 16 -2.47 4.52 -8.06
CA GLY A 16 -1.30 3.69 -8.40
C GLY A 16 -0.14 3.79 -7.40
N ILE A 17 -0.31 4.52 -6.30
CA ILE A 17 0.72 4.69 -5.28
C ILE A 17 0.10 4.53 -3.90
N ILE A 18 0.79 3.78 -3.03
CA ILE A 18 0.53 3.71 -1.59
C ILE A 18 1.84 4.05 -0.88
N SER A 19 1.85 5.05 -0.02
CA SER A 19 2.95 5.33 0.90
C SER A 19 2.63 4.84 2.30
N GLY A 20 3.65 4.47 3.08
CA GLY A 20 3.45 4.08 4.47
C GLY A 20 4.72 3.64 5.17
N VAL A 21 4.62 3.47 6.49
CA VAL A 21 5.71 2.95 7.32
C VAL A 21 5.58 1.42 7.42
N PRO A 22 6.65 0.66 7.14
CA PRO A 22 6.63 -0.78 7.33
C PRO A 22 6.40 -1.17 8.79
N CYS A 23 5.37 -1.97 9.07
CA CYS A 23 5.08 -2.49 10.40
C CYS A 23 4.47 -3.89 10.32
N SER A 24 4.59 -4.66 11.41
CA SER A 24 4.12 -6.06 11.43
C SER A 24 2.61 -6.18 11.19
N TYR A 25 1.82 -5.23 11.67
CA TYR A 25 0.37 -5.23 11.56
C TYR A 25 -0.12 -5.12 10.10
N LEU A 26 0.51 -4.29 9.28
CA LEU A 26 0.13 -4.07 7.88
C LEU A 26 0.91 -4.92 6.87
N THR A 27 1.74 -5.87 7.34
CA THR A 27 2.59 -6.71 6.48
C THR A 27 1.82 -7.32 5.30
N ALA A 28 0.63 -7.88 5.54
CA ALA A 28 -0.19 -8.47 4.48
C ALA A 28 -0.59 -7.45 3.41
N LEU A 29 -1.00 -6.24 3.82
CA LEU A 29 -1.36 -5.17 2.90
C LEU A 29 -0.15 -4.66 2.12
N ILE A 30 0.98 -4.43 2.80
CA ILE A 30 2.21 -3.95 2.17
C ILE A 30 2.70 -4.95 1.13
N ASN A 31 2.77 -6.24 1.49
CA ASN A 31 3.20 -7.29 0.57
C ASN A 31 2.26 -7.40 -0.63
N THR A 32 0.95 -7.25 -0.42
CA THR A 32 -0.04 -7.25 -1.51
C THR A 32 0.15 -6.06 -2.45
N ALA A 33 0.39 -4.86 -1.90
CA ALA A 33 0.64 -3.66 -2.69
C ALA A 33 1.96 -3.76 -3.48
N ILE A 34 2.99 -4.37 -2.90
CA ILE A 34 4.28 -4.64 -3.58
C ILE A 34 4.12 -5.66 -4.71
N ALA A 35 3.26 -6.66 -4.53
CA ALA A 35 3.05 -7.74 -5.50
C ALA A 35 2.08 -7.37 -6.64
N ALA A 36 1.37 -6.26 -6.56
CA ALA A 36 0.42 -5.83 -7.58
C ALA A 36 1.13 -5.03 -8.68
N ASP A 37 0.96 -5.45 -9.95
CA ASP A 37 1.63 -4.84 -11.10
C ASP A 37 1.25 -3.36 -11.32
N ASP A 38 0.00 -3.00 -10.98
CA ASP A 38 -0.55 -1.65 -11.17
C ASP A 38 -0.46 -0.76 -9.91
N MET A 39 0.30 -1.19 -8.89
CA MET A 39 0.45 -0.46 -7.63
C MET A 39 1.91 -0.33 -7.23
N ARG A 40 2.30 0.87 -6.79
CA ARG A 40 3.63 1.14 -6.25
C ARG A 40 3.56 1.43 -4.76
N TYR A 41 4.17 0.57 -3.96
CA TYR A 41 4.41 0.87 -2.54
C TYR A 41 5.67 1.73 -2.37
N VAL A 42 5.56 2.82 -1.60
CA VAL A 42 6.67 3.72 -1.24
C VAL A 42 6.84 3.69 0.28
N GLY A 43 7.92 3.05 0.74
CA GLY A 43 8.24 2.99 2.16
C GLY A 43 8.72 4.34 2.70
N ALA A 44 8.25 4.71 3.89
CA ALA A 44 8.64 5.92 4.63
C ALA A 44 9.27 5.55 5.98
N ALA A 45 10.10 6.44 6.53
CA ALA A 45 10.77 6.23 7.82
C ALA A 45 9.84 6.48 9.02
N ASN A 46 8.85 7.36 8.87
CA ASN A 46 7.82 7.66 9.85
C ASN A 46 6.51 8.06 9.15
N GLU A 47 5.41 8.12 9.89
CA GLU A 47 4.08 8.39 9.34
C GLU A 47 3.95 9.82 8.79
N GLY A 48 4.71 10.77 9.33
CA GLY A 48 4.81 12.13 8.77
C GLY A 48 5.44 12.13 7.38
N ASP A 49 6.55 11.42 7.20
CA ASP A 49 7.21 11.25 5.90
C ASP A 49 6.32 10.53 4.89
N ALA A 50 5.42 9.65 5.34
CA ALA A 50 4.47 8.96 4.46
C ALA A 50 3.39 9.90 3.89
N LEU A 51 3.10 11.02 4.56
CA LEU A 51 2.06 11.98 4.18
C LEU A 51 2.60 13.25 3.49
N ALA A 52 3.88 13.56 3.68
CA ALA A 52 4.52 14.80 3.24
C ALA A 52 4.70 14.94 1.72
#